data_AF-A0A351XJ88-F1
#
_entry.id   AF-A0A351XJ88-F1
#
_cell.length_a   1.000
_cell.length_b   1.000
_cell.length_c   1.000
_cell.angle_alpha   90.00
_cell.angle_beta   90.00
_cell.angle_gamma   90.00
#
_symmetry.space_group_name_H-M   'P 1'
#
loop_
_entity.id
_entity.type
_entity.pdbx_description
1 polymer ?
#
loop_
_entity_poly.entity_id
_entity_poly.type
_entity_poly.pdbx_seq_one_letter_code
_entity_poly.pdbx_strand_id
1 'polypeptide(L)'
;INQLCYLGGFPGDGLNKLFGVISEEIDTLYPSDSNLAKFKDGSEGSIKDYAEILRLNGAEVLAEYGYDFYKGTPAVTAHSYGKGTAYYVGARICNDSLRRIFLEMAEKAGIEYKKIPLGIEYHKRTAGRENYEFYLNNTEDVLSVENVTGTNILNGQNIDGVLVLEKYETAVIEASK
;
A
#
# COMPACT_ATOMS: atom_id res chain seq x y z
N ILE A 1 27.79 -0.26 15.88
CA ILE A 1 27.15 -0.23 14.54
C ILE A 1 27.90 0.84 13.75
N ASN A 2 28.60 0.46 12.68
CA ASN A 2 29.33 1.42 11.85
C ASN A 2 28.38 1.99 10.80
N GLN A 3 28.14 3.30 10.82
CA GLN A 3 27.22 4.02 9.91
C GLN A 3 27.91 4.34 8.58
N LEU A 4 28.40 3.31 7.88
CA LEU A 4 29.16 3.46 6.63
C LEU A 4 28.25 3.28 5.41
N CYS A 5 28.43 4.12 4.39
CA CYS A 5 27.70 4.02 3.13
C CYS A 5 28.14 2.82 2.30
N TYR A 6 27.19 2.19 1.61
CA TYR A 6 27.51 1.25 0.54
C TYR A 6 28.11 1.99 -0.65
N LEU A 7 29.23 1.48 -1.17
CA LEU A 7 29.83 1.97 -2.40
C LEU A 7 29.21 1.27 -3.61
N GLY A 8 29.23 1.93 -4.78
CA GLY A 8 28.72 1.37 -6.04
C GLY A 8 27.26 1.70 -6.37
N GLY A 9 26.62 2.58 -5.60
CA GLY A 9 25.26 3.11 -5.84
C GLY A 9 24.20 2.50 -4.92
N PHE A 10 23.20 3.31 -4.58
CA PHE A 10 22.05 2.89 -3.77
C PHE A 10 20.94 2.29 -4.66
N PRO A 11 20.05 1.44 -4.14
CA PRO A 11 20.09 0.81 -2.81
C PRO A 11 21.18 -0.28 -2.80
N GLY A 12 22.14 -0.18 -1.87
CA GLY A 12 23.34 -1.03 -1.84
C GLY A 12 23.07 -2.51 -1.55
N ASP A 13 24.14 -3.29 -1.33
CA ASP A 13 24.07 -4.70 -0.93
C ASP A 13 23.25 -5.61 -1.88
N GLY A 14 23.34 -5.33 -3.19
CA GLY A 14 22.62 -6.10 -4.22
C GLY A 14 21.14 -5.73 -4.37
N LEU A 15 20.59 -4.83 -3.55
CA LEU A 15 19.24 -4.33 -3.72
C LEU A 15 19.08 -3.59 -5.06
N ASN A 16 20.12 -2.91 -5.56
CA ASN A 16 20.12 -2.31 -6.89
C ASN A 16 19.86 -3.32 -8.01
N LYS A 17 20.33 -4.56 -7.87
CA LYS A 17 20.04 -5.66 -8.82
C LYS A 17 18.63 -6.20 -8.62
N LEU A 18 18.18 -6.34 -7.37
CA LEU A 18 16.82 -6.80 -7.05
C LEU A 18 15.77 -5.85 -7.63
N PHE A 19 15.89 -4.55 -7.32
CA PHE A 19 14.95 -3.52 -7.76
C PHE A 19 15.19 -3.05 -9.19
N GLY A 20 16.33 -3.37 -9.79
CA GLY A 20 16.65 -2.95 -11.16
C GLY A 20 16.77 -1.44 -11.30
N VAL A 21 17.22 -0.76 -10.24
CA VAL A 21 17.41 0.70 -10.20
C VAL A 21 18.69 1.06 -9.46
N ILE A 22 19.23 2.23 -9.78
CA ILE A 22 20.24 2.91 -8.98
C ILE A 22 19.71 4.31 -8.66
N SER A 23 19.63 4.63 -7.37
CA SER A 23 19.34 5.98 -6.89
C SER A 23 20.62 6.81 -6.97
N GLU A 24 20.62 7.81 -7.85
CA GLU A 24 21.78 8.67 -8.11
C GLU A 24 21.86 9.83 -7.11
N GLU A 25 20.72 10.38 -6.76
CA GLU A 25 20.58 11.55 -5.89
C GLU A 25 19.22 11.50 -5.18
N ILE A 26 19.18 12.04 -3.96
CA ILE A 26 17.94 12.31 -3.24
C ILE A 26 17.78 13.83 -3.08
N ASP A 27 16.69 14.33 -3.64
CA ASP A 27 16.24 15.70 -3.50
C ASP A 27 15.34 15.82 -2.25
N THR A 28 15.60 16.84 -1.43
CA THR A 28 14.83 17.12 -0.20
C THR A 28 14.02 18.39 -0.41
N LEU A 29 12.71 18.22 -0.45
CA LEU A 29 11.74 19.27 -0.75
C LEU A 29 11.45 20.12 0.49
N TYR A 30 11.30 21.44 0.32
CA TYR A 30 10.79 22.28 1.40
C TYR A 30 9.32 21.97 1.68
N PRO A 31 8.77 22.33 2.86
CA PRO A 31 7.36 22.12 3.17
C PRO A 31 6.37 22.77 2.19
N SER A 32 6.78 23.83 1.50
CA SER A 32 6.01 24.51 0.45
C SER A 32 6.08 23.83 -0.90
N ASP A 33 7.06 22.95 -1.10
CA ASP A 33 7.33 22.35 -2.39
C ASP A 33 6.50 21.09 -2.58
N SER A 34 6.23 20.77 -3.83
CA SER A 34 5.55 19.53 -4.19
C SER A 34 5.94 19.11 -5.58
N ASN A 35 5.93 17.79 -5.80
CA ASN A 35 6.01 17.21 -7.12
C ASN A 35 4.79 16.31 -7.36
N LEU A 36 4.79 15.56 -8.45
CA LEU A 36 3.69 14.70 -8.86
C LEU A 36 4.22 13.39 -9.44
N ALA A 37 3.63 12.27 -9.05
CA ALA A 37 3.78 10.98 -9.71
C ALA A 37 2.65 10.82 -10.74
N LYS A 38 2.99 10.72 -12.01
CA LYS A 38 2.05 10.47 -13.12
C LYS A 38 2.07 9.00 -13.50
N PHE A 39 0.98 8.29 -13.25
CA PHE A 39 0.87 6.87 -13.57
C PHE A 39 0.42 6.65 -15.02
N LYS A 40 0.74 5.48 -15.57
CA LYS A 40 0.40 5.09 -16.97
C LYS A 40 -1.09 5.16 -17.32
N ASP A 41 -1.97 4.99 -16.34
CA ASP A 41 -3.41 5.07 -16.54
C ASP A 41 -3.97 6.51 -16.49
N GLY A 42 -3.08 7.50 -16.36
CA GLY A 42 -3.42 8.92 -16.26
C GLY A 42 -3.77 9.39 -14.85
N SER A 43 -3.80 8.50 -13.85
CA SER A 43 -3.95 8.94 -12.46
C SER A 43 -2.68 9.63 -11.97
N GLU A 44 -2.85 10.54 -11.02
CA GLU A 44 -1.76 11.36 -10.51
C GLU A 44 -1.75 11.34 -8.97
N GLY A 45 -0.55 11.37 -8.38
CA GLY A 45 -0.35 11.39 -6.93
C GLY A 45 0.59 12.50 -6.52
N SER A 46 0.27 13.23 -5.45
CA SER A 46 1.15 14.27 -4.93
C SER A 46 2.40 13.68 -4.28
N ILE A 47 3.53 14.35 -4.46
CA ILE A 47 4.83 14.05 -3.83
C ILE A 47 5.21 15.19 -2.91
N LYS A 48 5.74 14.84 -1.73
CA LYS A 48 6.29 15.79 -0.75
C LYS A 48 7.56 15.24 -0.13
N ASP A 49 8.31 16.10 0.55
CA ASP A 49 9.49 15.81 1.37
C ASP A 49 10.71 15.25 0.63
N TYR A 50 10.58 14.16 -0.14
CA TYR A 50 11.71 13.49 -0.80
C TYR A 50 11.36 12.98 -2.20
N ALA A 51 12.31 13.13 -3.12
CA ALA A 51 12.30 12.55 -4.46
C ALA A 51 13.70 12.05 -4.85
N GLU A 52 13.80 10.82 -5.33
CA GLU A 52 15.05 10.20 -5.79
C GLU A 52 15.13 10.23 -7.31
N ILE A 53 16.31 10.54 -7.82
CA ILE A 53 16.59 10.49 -9.25
C ILE A 53 17.09 9.08 -9.57
N LEU A 54 16.28 8.32 -10.30
CA LEU A 54 16.50 6.91 -10.56
C LEU A 54 17.10 6.67 -11.95
N ARG A 55 18.24 5.99 -11.98
CA ARG A 55 18.76 5.35 -13.19
C ARG A 55 18.26 3.90 -13.25
N LEU A 56 17.58 3.55 -14.33
CA LEU A 56 17.05 2.20 -14.51
C LEU A 56 18.12 1.20 -14.92
N ASN A 57 17.98 -0.02 -14.43
CA ASN A 57 18.75 -1.20 -14.81
C ASN A 57 17.80 -2.41 -14.89
N GLY A 58 16.92 -2.40 -15.89
CA GLY A 58 15.96 -3.48 -16.16
C GLY A 58 14.56 -3.27 -15.58
N ALA A 59 14.37 -2.33 -14.65
CA ALA A 59 13.05 -2.02 -14.12
C ALA A 59 12.15 -1.31 -15.15
N GLU A 60 10.86 -1.63 -15.09
CA GLU A 60 9.80 -0.95 -15.82
C GLU A 60 9.30 0.25 -15.03
N VAL A 61 9.06 1.37 -15.70
CA VAL A 61 8.45 2.57 -15.11
C VAL A 61 6.94 2.36 -14.95
N LEU A 62 6.41 2.61 -13.74
CA LEU A 62 4.98 2.63 -13.44
C LEU A 62 4.44 4.05 -13.31
N ALA A 63 5.26 4.97 -12.80
CA ALA A 63 4.94 6.39 -12.74
C ALA A 63 6.19 7.26 -12.95
N GLU A 64 5.98 8.45 -13.53
CA GLU A 64 7.03 9.44 -13.83
C GLU A 64 6.81 10.73 -13.03
N TYR A 65 7.89 11.47 -12.75
CA TYR A 65 7.80 12.79 -12.12
C TYR A 65 7.14 13.82 -13.05
N GLY A 66 6.23 14.63 -12.51
CA GLY A 66 5.46 15.61 -13.28
C GLY A 66 6.12 16.97 -13.46
N TYR A 67 7.01 17.36 -12.54
CA TYR A 67 7.62 18.68 -12.44
C TYR A 67 9.13 18.61 -12.16
N ASP A 68 9.73 19.79 -12.10
CA ASP A 68 11.15 20.04 -11.80
C ASP A 68 12.15 19.57 -12.88
N PHE A 69 13.44 19.74 -12.62
CA PHE A 69 14.54 19.40 -13.54
C PHE A 69 14.60 17.90 -13.89
N TYR A 70 13.96 17.04 -13.08
CA TYR A 70 13.84 15.59 -13.28
C TYR A 70 12.44 15.17 -13.77
N LYS A 71 11.63 16.09 -14.29
CA LYS A 71 10.36 15.79 -14.96
C LYS A 71 10.52 14.72 -16.05
N GLY A 72 9.59 13.76 -16.09
CA GLY A 72 9.57 12.66 -17.04
C GLY A 72 10.54 11.52 -16.70
N THR A 73 11.28 11.63 -15.59
CA THR A 73 12.12 10.53 -15.08
C THR A 73 11.29 9.62 -14.14
N PRO A 74 11.75 8.38 -13.87
CA PRO A 74 10.98 7.39 -13.11
C PRO A 74 10.81 7.75 -11.63
N ALA A 75 9.56 7.77 -11.15
CA ALA A 75 9.21 7.95 -9.73
C ALA A 75 8.80 6.64 -9.05
N VAL A 76 8.12 5.76 -9.78
CA VAL A 76 7.72 4.42 -9.32
C VAL A 76 8.10 3.40 -10.37
N THR A 77 8.71 2.30 -9.95
CA THR A 77 9.17 1.23 -10.86
C THR A 77 8.82 -0.16 -10.34
N ALA A 78 8.78 -1.13 -11.25
CA ALA A 78 8.69 -2.55 -10.92
C ALA A 78 9.72 -3.35 -11.74
N HIS A 79 10.33 -4.35 -11.12
CA HIS A 79 11.35 -5.19 -11.76
C HIS A 79 11.05 -6.67 -11.50
N SER A 80 10.94 -7.44 -12.57
CA SER A 80 10.84 -8.90 -12.47
C SER A 80 12.21 -9.47 -12.12
N TYR A 81 12.31 -10.16 -10.99
CA TYR A 81 13.56 -10.73 -10.50
C TYR A 81 13.35 -12.17 -10.00
N GLY A 82 14.02 -13.13 -10.65
CA GLY A 82 13.80 -14.55 -10.39
C GLY A 82 12.34 -14.94 -10.68
N LYS A 83 11.61 -15.35 -9.64
CA LYS A 83 10.18 -15.75 -9.73
C LYS A 83 9.21 -14.69 -9.19
N GLY A 84 9.72 -13.53 -8.76
CA GLY A 84 8.91 -12.48 -8.13
C GLY A 84 9.09 -11.13 -8.81
N THR A 85 8.44 -10.12 -8.24
CA THR A 85 8.49 -8.74 -8.70
C THR A 85 8.86 -7.83 -7.53
N ALA A 86 9.84 -6.96 -7.72
CA ALA A 86 10.25 -5.95 -6.75
C ALA A 86 9.74 -4.58 -7.20
N TYR A 87 9.09 -3.84 -6.30
CA TYR A 87 8.58 -2.49 -6.56
C TYR A 87 9.44 -1.47 -5.82
N TYR A 88 9.81 -0.38 -6.50
CA TYR A 88 10.58 0.72 -5.89
C TYR A 88 9.82 2.03 -6.05
N VAL A 89 9.57 2.71 -4.94
CA VAL A 89 8.94 4.03 -4.90
C VAL A 89 10.02 5.03 -4.51
N GLY A 90 10.52 5.79 -5.48
CA GLY A 90 11.61 6.75 -5.30
C GLY A 90 11.16 8.06 -4.66
N ALA A 91 9.95 8.17 -4.12
CA ALA A 91 9.43 9.40 -3.55
C ALA A 91 8.44 9.14 -2.43
N ARG A 92 8.24 10.12 -1.55
CA ARG A 92 7.09 10.09 -0.63
C ARG A 92 5.84 10.58 -1.38
N ILE A 93 5.12 9.62 -1.94
CA ILE A 93 3.83 9.84 -2.63
C ILE A 93 2.65 9.77 -1.65
N CYS A 94 1.51 10.33 -2.02
CA CYS A 94 0.30 10.30 -1.20
C CYS A 94 -0.25 8.88 -0.96
N ASN A 95 -1.02 8.73 0.11
CA ASN A 95 -1.58 7.44 0.54
C ASN A 95 -2.48 6.77 -0.50
N ASP A 96 -3.23 7.54 -1.29
CA ASP A 96 -4.10 6.99 -2.32
C ASP A 96 -3.30 6.29 -3.43
N SER A 97 -2.20 6.90 -3.85
CA SER A 97 -1.28 6.29 -4.82
C SER A 97 -0.53 5.09 -4.23
N LEU A 98 -0.07 5.14 -2.98
CA LEU A 98 0.51 3.98 -2.30
C LEU A 98 -0.48 2.82 -2.20
N ARG A 99 -1.72 3.11 -1.78
CA ARG A 99 -2.80 2.12 -1.70
C ARG A 99 -3.01 1.45 -3.04
N ARG A 100 -3.00 2.21 -4.13
CA ARG A 100 -3.14 1.66 -5.48
C ARG A 100 -2.01 0.68 -5.84
N ILE A 101 -0.76 1.03 -5.53
CA ILE A 101 0.39 0.14 -5.74
C ILE A 101 0.23 -1.14 -4.91
N PHE A 102 -0.13 -1.03 -3.63
CA PHE A 102 -0.36 -2.20 -2.78
C PHE A 102 -1.48 -3.11 -3.29
N LEU A 103 -2.57 -2.54 -3.81
CA LEU A 103 -3.66 -3.33 -4.39
C LEU A 103 -3.22 -4.07 -5.66
N GLU A 104 -2.43 -3.43 -6.52
CA GLU A 104 -1.84 -4.08 -7.69
C GLU A 104 -0.89 -5.23 -7.29
N MET A 105 -0.07 -5.01 -6.26
CA MET A 105 0.81 -6.04 -5.70
C MET A 105 0.02 -7.23 -5.15
N ALA A 106 -1.06 -6.97 -4.40
CA ALA A 106 -1.92 -8.00 -3.84
C ALA A 106 -2.60 -8.82 -4.94
N GLU A 107 -3.15 -8.15 -5.97
CA GLU A 107 -3.78 -8.81 -7.12
C GLU A 107 -2.78 -9.72 -7.86
N LYS A 108 -1.60 -9.19 -8.19
CA LYS A 108 -0.53 -9.97 -8.86
C LYS A 108 -0.02 -11.14 -8.01
N ALA A 109 -0.03 -11.00 -6.70
CA ALA A 109 0.36 -12.06 -5.77
C ALA A 109 -0.77 -13.07 -5.48
N GLY A 110 -1.99 -12.84 -5.98
CA GLY A 110 -3.16 -13.66 -5.67
C GLY A 110 -3.58 -13.57 -4.19
N ILE A 111 -3.27 -12.45 -3.53
CA ILE A 111 -3.66 -12.19 -2.14
C ILE A 111 -5.09 -11.64 -2.13
N GLU A 112 -5.99 -12.41 -1.55
CA GLU A 112 -7.36 -11.96 -1.32
C GLU A 112 -7.41 -10.93 -0.19
N TYR A 113 -8.22 -9.89 -0.37
CA TYR A 113 -8.47 -8.87 0.64
C TYR A 113 -9.94 -8.50 0.66
N LYS A 114 -10.44 -8.15 1.85
CA LYS A 114 -11.83 -7.72 2.03
C LYS A 114 -11.96 -6.24 1.69
N LYS A 115 -12.91 -5.89 0.84
CA LYS A 115 -13.30 -4.50 0.60
C LYS A 115 -14.23 -4.07 1.74
N ILE A 116 -13.77 -3.12 2.54
CA ILE A 116 -14.49 -2.55 3.68
C ILE A 116 -14.51 -1.02 3.57
N PRO A 117 -15.49 -0.34 4.17
CA PRO A 117 -15.49 1.12 4.24
C PRO A 117 -14.22 1.68 4.90
N LEU A 118 -13.79 2.86 4.45
CA LEU A 118 -12.73 3.60 5.13
C LEU A 118 -13.16 3.90 6.57
N GLY A 119 -12.25 3.72 7.52
CA GLY A 119 -12.53 3.89 8.94
C GLY A 119 -12.87 2.60 9.67
N ILE A 120 -13.23 1.53 8.96
CA ILE A 120 -13.34 0.19 9.54
C ILE A 120 -12.00 -0.53 9.40
N GLU A 121 -11.51 -1.07 10.51
CA GLU A 121 -10.38 -1.97 10.57
C GLU A 121 -10.87 -3.42 10.65
N TYR A 122 -10.26 -4.31 9.87
CA TYR A 122 -10.63 -5.72 9.77
C TYR A 122 -9.45 -6.64 10.08
N HIS A 123 -9.68 -7.62 10.93
CA HIS A 123 -8.74 -8.72 11.18
C HIS A 123 -9.45 -10.06 11.10
N LYS A 124 -8.72 -11.10 10.69
CA LYS A 124 -9.20 -12.48 10.71
C LYS A 124 -8.25 -13.36 11.50
N ARG A 125 -8.79 -14.13 12.44
CA ARG A 125 -8.05 -15.18 13.16
C ARG A 125 -8.70 -16.51 12.87
N THR A 126 -7.89 -17.52 12.56
CA THR A 126 -8.35 -18.89 12.33
C THR A 126 -7.85 -19.77 13.46
N ALA A 127 -8.75 -20.52 14.09
CA ALA A 127 -8.43 -21.54 15.07
C ALA A 127 -9.12 -22.82 14.62
N GLY A 128 -8.36 -23.86 14.25
CA GLY A 128 -8.97 -25.10 13.75
C GLY A 128 -9.79 -24.88 12.47
N ARG A 129 -11.09 -25.11 12.54
CA ARG A 129 -12.05 -24.90 11.43
C ARG A 129 -12.86 -23.61 11.59
N GLU A 130 -12.65 -22.91 12.70
CA GLU A 130 -13.37 -21.73 13.12
C GLU A 130 -12.64 -20.47 12.66
N ASN A 131 -13.39 -19.51 12.12
CA ASN A 131 -12.88 -18.22 11.67
C ASN A 131 -13.53 -17.11 12.50
N TYR A 132 -12.72 -16.26 13.09
CA TYR A 132 -13.14 -15.09 13.85
C TYR A 132 -12.74 -13.84 13.10
N GLU A 133 -13.75 -13.06 12.69
CA GLU A 133 -13.58 -11.79 12.00
C GLU A 133 -13.83 -10.65 12.97
N PHE A 134 -12.85 -9.75 13.09
CA PHE A 134 -12.90 -8.59 13.98
C PHE A 134 -13.14 -7.37 13.12
N TYR A 135 -14.19 -6.62 13.44
CA TYR A 135 -14.52 -5.35 12.79
C TYR A 135 -14.48 -4.26 13.86
N LEU A 136 -13.63 -3.26 13.65
CA LEU A 136 -13.49 -2.12 14.56
C LEU A 136 -13.85 -0.85 13.78
N ASN A 137 -14.94 -0.18 14.16
CA ASN A 137 -15.25 1.14 13.63
C ASN A 137 -14.38 2.18 14.34
N ASN A 138 -13.37 2.72 13.68
CA ASN A 138 -12.47 3.73 14.26
C ASN A 138 -12.97 5.17 13.99
N THR A 139 -14.27 5.36 13.75
CA THR A 139 -14.87 6.65 13.39
C THR A 139 -16.00 7.05 14.35
N GLU A 140 -16.43 8.30 14.21
CA GLU A 140 -17.59 8.83 14.94
C GLU A 140 -18.93 8.58 14.25
N ASP A 141 -18.89 8.01 13.05
CA ASP A 141 -20.05 7.77 12.20
C ASP A 141 -20.55 6.33 12.34
N VAL A 142 -21.83 6.11 12.05
CA VAL A 142 -22.38 4.76 11.88
C VAL A 142 -21.97 4.25 10.50
N LEU A 143 -21.30 3.09 10.45
CA LEU A 143 -20.80 2.50 9.21
C LEU A 143 -21.36 1.09 9.01
N SER A 144 -21.50 0.66 7.75
CA SER A 144 -21.99 -0.67 7.40
C SER A 144 -20.98 -1.48 6.59
N VAL A 145 -20.86 -2.77 6.91
CA VAL A 145 -20.06 -3.74 6.14
C VAL A 145 -21.00 -4.74 5.49
N GLU A 146 -20.92 -4.82 4.16
CA GLU A 146 -21.66 -5.77 3.34
C GLU A 146 -21.03 -7.16 3.36
N ASN A 147 -21.84 -8.19 3.06
CA ASN A 147 -21.43 -9.59 2.95
C ASN A 147 -20.72 -10.10 4.23
N VAL A 148 -21.34 -9.85 5.38
CA VAL A 148 -20.95 -10.43 6.66
C VAL A 148 -21.96 -11.50 7.05
N THR A 149 -21.49 -12.71 7.34
CA THR A 149 -22.33 -13.84 7.75
C THR A 149 -21.73 -14.54 8.95
N GLY A 150 -22.54 -14.79 9.98
CA GLY A 150 -22.08 -15.46 11.20
C GLY A 150 -22.70 -14.90 12.47
N THR A 151 -22.17 -15.31 13.62
CA THR A 151 -22.67 -14.86 14.91
C THR A 151 -21.74 -13.83 15.50
N ASN A 152 -22.26 -12.65 15.86
CA ASN A 152 -21.52 -11.70 16.69
C ASN A 152 -21.42 -12.26 18.12
N ILE A 153 -20.24 -12.73 18.51
CA ILE A 153 -20.03 -13.41 19.79
C ILE A 153 -20.03 -12.45 20.99
N LEU A 154 -20.03 -11.13 20.76
CA LEU A 154 -20.10 -10.15 21.84
C LEU A 154 -21.53 -9.93 22.35
N ASN A 155 -22.54 -10.10 21.49
CA ASN A 155 -23.95 -9.84 21.82
C ASN A 155 -24.91 -10.98 21.43
N GLY A 156 -24.42 -12.03 20.77
CA GLY A 156 -25.20 -13.19 20.34
C GLY A 156 -26.04 -12.99 19.07
N GLN A 157 -25.94 -11.83 18.41
CA GLN A 157 -26.72 -11.52 17.21
C GLN A 157 -26.21 -12.32 16.00
N ASN A 158 -27.13 -12.98 15.29
CA ASN A 158 -26.81 -13.58 13.99
C ASN A 158 -26.89 -12.50 12.89
N ILE A 159 -25.83 -12.40 12.09
CA ILE A 159 -25.68 -11.47 10.98
C ILE A 159 -25.75 -12.26 9.68
N ASP A 160 -26.61 -11.83 8.76
CA ASP A 160 -26.74 -12.39 7.42
C ASP A 160 -26.90 -11.24 6.40
N GLY A 161 -25.77 -10.81 5.84
CA GLY A 161 -25.70 -9.74 4.84
C GLY A 161 -24.97 -8.51 5.36
N VAL A 162 -25.65 -7.67 6.15
CA VAL A 162 -25.12 -6.35 6.53
C VAL A 162 -24.83 -6.28 8.03
N LEU A 163 -23.57 -5.99 8.37
CA LEU A 163 -23.16 -5.62 9.72
C LEU A 163 -23.17 -4.10 9.84
N VAL A 164 -24.02 -3.55 10.71
CA VAL A 164 -24.00 -2.13 11.08
C VAL A 164 -23.18 -1.97 12.36
N LEU A 165 -22.28 -1.00 12.37
CA LEU A 165 -21.44 -0.65 13.51
C LEU A 165 -21.70 0.80 13.91
N GLU A 166 -22.13 0.99 15.15
CA GLU A 166 -22.23 2.30 15.79
C GLU A 166 -20.85 2.96 15.95
N LYS A 167 -20.85 4.23 16.36
CA LYS A 167 -19.64 4.98 16.70
C LYS A 167 -18.75 4.18 17.65
N TYR A 168 -17.49 3.96 17.24
CA TYR A 168 -16.49 3.20 18.01
C TYR A 168 -16.89 1.77 18.37
N GLU A 169 -17.92 1.22 17.74
CA GLU A 169 -18.35 -0.16 17.98
C GLU A 169 -17.36 -1.16 17.42
N THR A 170 -17.22 -2.27 18.16
CA THR A 170 -16.48 -3.44 17.71
C THR A 170 -17.45 -4.62 17.60
N ALA A 171 -17.34 -5.39 16.53
CA ALA A 171 -17.99 -6.68 16.39
C ALA A 171 -16.95 -7.79 16.20
N VAL A 172 -17.21 -8.95 16.80
CA VAL A 172 -16.42 -10.16 16.58
C VAL A 172 -17.36 -11.22 16.02
N ILE A 173 -17.20 -11.56 14.74
CA ILE A 173 -18.06 -12.50 14.03
C ILE A 173 -17.38 -13.86 14.01
N GLU A 174 -17.99 -14.85 14.66
CA GLU A 174 -17.71 -16.25 14.34
C GLU A 174 -18.37 -16.54 12.99
N ALA A 175 -17.55 -16.61 11.94
CA ALA A 175 -18.03 -16.70 10.57
C ALA A 175 -18.70 -18.04 10.29
N SER A 176 -19.87 -17.98 9.64
CA SER A 176 -20.50 -19.17 9.08
C SER A 176 -19.59 -19.80 8.02
N LYS A 177 -19.64 -21.13 7.89
CA LYS A 177 -18.91 -21.84 6.83
C LYS A 177 -19.40 -21.48 5.43
#